data_AF-A0A958RR44-F1
#
_entry.id   AF-A0A958RR44-F1
#
_cell.length_a   1.000
_cell.length_b   1.000
_cell.length_c   1.000
_cell.angle_alpha   90.00
_cell.angle_beta   90.00
_cell.angle_gamma   90.00
#
_symmetry.space_group_name_H-M   'P 1'
#
loop_
_entity.id
_entity.type
_entity.pdbx_description
1 polymer ?
#
loop_
_entity_poly.entity_id
_entity_poly.type
_entity_poly.pdbx_seq_one_letter_code
_entity_poly.pdbx_strand_id
1 'polypeptide(L)'
;MNKVILVATLAVLFVGQDVWSADIRKKPSTCEENLNQEITPQMKRARQLYTALTGTPIAYCDEKIERMTIYLAAGRARDAVRVAIADPDFYNIKVRELASRICTFENTTRTPVNDCIALVVGAVRDGLDARELLTGNFFYMIDRAKATGATRSSVINDVLKSNNHYAQVDDLELSMYHVLMKVDGQKIVDPKNNNNVISAQDPAGAITTRSWMMAHAFAGTNRRLVEKSFEQFLCSPIREWADNTMPDTYVGRDVTRTPGDEPAKYLVTCKGCHAPMDSMRSVFAHADWSSDSNTGNNTFYRYDPTQVTPKMNRNTNETPTLTYLITDDTFDNYATKGANAARFGWRGSTTGKSMNEFASMLANSEQFNRCMATHVFKTVCGRLPEPELKTLIDTYARDFDQNEKRDLRVLFERIALRPECTGDGNQ
;
A
#
# COMPACT_ATOMS: atom_id res chain seq x y z
N MET A 1 -43.12 58.14 33.22
CA MET A 1 -41.94 58.07 32.32
C MET A 1 -41.53 56.61 32.17
N ASN A 2 -41.40 56.18 30.91
CA ASN A 2 -40.87 54.92 30.36
C ASN A 2 -41.57 53.58 30.67
N LYS A 3 -42.57 53.27 29.83
CA LYS A 3 -42.92 51.91 29.41
C LYS A 3 -41.90 51.45 28.36
N VAL A 4 -41.23 50.33 28.59
CA VAL A 4 -40.42 49.65 27.56
C VAL A 4 -41.26 48.51 26.98
N ILE A 5 -41.42 48.54 25.66
CA ILE A 5 -42.13 47.55 24.84
C ILE A 5 -41.18 46.37 24.61
N LEU A 6 -41.56 45.17 25.05
CA LEU A 6 -40.87 43.93 24.67
C LEU A 6 -41.60 43.34 23.46
N VAL A 7 -40.93 43.34 22.30
CA VAL A 7 -41.41 42.70 21.08
C VAL A 7 -41.13 41.20 21.20
N ALA A 8 -42.18 40.38 21.19
CA ALA A 8 -42.08 38.93 21.15
C ALA A 8 -41.91 38.48 19.69
N THR A 9 -40.73 37.95 19.34
CA THR A 9 -40.49 37.26 18.07
C THR A 9 -40.72 35.77 18.27
N LEU A 10 -41.74 35.23 17.59
CA LEU A 10 -42.08 33.82 17.54
C LEU A 10 -40.99 33.08 16.73
N ALA A 11 -40.21 32.22 17.37
CA ALA A 11 -39.31 31.28 16.68
C ALA A 11 -39.78 29.84 17.01
N VAL A 12 -40.25 29.16 15.97
CA VAL A 12 -40.73 27.78 15.97
C VAL A 12 -39.58 26.85 16.35
N LEU A 13 -39.71 26.16 17.47
CA LEU A 13 -38.86 25.04 17.88
C LEU A 13 -39.16 23.84 16.99
N PHE A 14 -38.32 23.58 15.99
CA PHE A 14 -38.22 22.25 15.40
C PHE A 14 -37.27 21.41 16.25
N VAL A 15 -37.84 20.42 16.93
CA VAL A 15 -37.12 19.34 17.61
C VAL A 15 -36.53 18.45 16.51
N GLY A 16 -35.23 18.62 16.22
CA GLY A 16 -34.47 17.68 15.41
C GLY A 16 -34.13 16.47 16.28
N GLN A 17 -34.79 15.35 16.03
CA GLN A 17 -34.47 14.08 16.68
C GLN A 17 -33.10 13.56 16.23
N ASP A 18 -32.33 13.14 17.21
CA ASP A 18 -31.13 12.32 17.07
C ASP A 18 -31.40 11.08 16.22
N VAL A 19 -30.65 10.92 15.13
CA VAL A 19 -30.51 9.64 14.40
C VAL A 19 -29.06 9.18 14.52
N TRP A 20 -28.69 8.74 15.72
CA TRP A 20 -27.48 7.94 15.96
C TRP A 20 -27.85 6.46 15.92
N SER A 21 -27.98 5.90 14.72
CA SER A 21 -27.83 4.46 14.43
C SER A 21 -28.03 4.28 12.92
N ALA A 22 -27.01 4.58 12.12
CA ALA A 22 -26.98 4.11 10.75
C ALA A 22 -26.58 2.64 10.79
N ASP A 23 -27.52 1.75 10.51
CA ASP A 23 -27.22 0.38 10.14
C ASP A 23 -26.26 0.42 8.93
N ILE A 24 -25.00 0.01 9.12
CA ILE A 24 -23.91 0.11 8.15
C ILE A 24 -24.04 -0.98 7.06
N ARG A 25 -25.11 -1.79 7.10
CA ARG A 25 -25.40 -2.79 6.08
C ARG A 25 -25.87 -2.13 4.78
N LYS A 26 -25.37 -2.62 3.64
CA LYS A 26 -25.72 -2.18 2.28
C LYS A 26 -27.24 -2.05 2.15
N LYS A 27 -27.76 -0.83 2.11
CA LYS A 27 -29.17 -0.59 1.75
C LYS A 27 -29.28 -0.89 0.25
N PRO A 28 -30.01 -1.92 -0.19
CA PRO A 28 -30.17 -2.20 -1.62
C PRO A 28 -30.82 -0.99 -2.30
N SER A 29 -30.43 -0.73 -3.55
CA SER A 29 -31.01 0.35 -4.36
C SER A 29 -32.52 0.18 -4.38
N THR A 30 -33.27 1.15 -3.86
CA THR A 30 -34.74 1.18 -3.87
C THR A 30 -35.33 1.45 -5.25
N CYS A 31 -34.49 1.46 -6.29
CA CYS A 31 -34.95 1.66 -7.64
C CYS A 31 -35.46 0.33 -8.22
N GLU A 32 -36.76 0.24 -8.45
CA GLU A 32 -37.35 -0.83 -9.23
C GLU A 32 -36.96 -0.63 -10.71
N GLU A 33 -36.16 -1.55 -11.25
CA GLU A 33 -35.78 -1.49 -12.67
C GLU A 33 -37.03 -1.63 -13.55
N ASN A 34 -37.37 -0.55 -14.27
CA ASN A 34 -38.34 -0.63 -15.33
C ASN A 34 -37.73 -1.45 -16.49
N LEU A 35 -38.16 -2.70 -16.64
CA LEU A 35 -37.70 -3.62 -17.69
C LEU A 35 -37.92 -3.09 -19.11
N ASN A 36 -38.77 -2.08 -19.28
CA ASN A 36 -39.06 -1.43 -20.55
C ASN A 36 -38.31 -0.09 -20.73
N GLN A 37 -37.44 0.31 -19.80
CA GLN A 37 -36.65 1.54 -19.93
C GLN A 37 -35.66 1.41 -21.09
N GLU A 38 -35.63 2.41 -21.97
CA GLU A 38 -34.61 2.50 -23.01
C GLU A 38 -33.25 2.78 -22.37
N ILE A 39 -32.30 1.85 -22.55
CA ILE A 39 -30.95 1.99 -22.02
C ILE A 39 -30.06 2.68 -23.05
N THR A 40 -29.80 3.97 -22.81
CA THR A 40 -28.96 4.81 -23.68
C THR A 40 -27.47 4.39 -23.65
N PRO A 41 -26.67 4.71 -24.67
CA PRO A 41 -25.22 4.49 -24.66
C PRO A 41 -24.53 5.12 -23.44
N GLN A 42 -24.96 6.30 -23.01
CA GLN A 42 -24.40 7.02 -21.87
C GLN A 42 -24.71 6.31 -20.54
N MET A 43 -25.90 5.71 -20.40
CA MET A 43 -26.22 4.88 -19.23
C MET A 43 -25.36 3.62 -19.19
N LYS A 44 -25.18 2.94 -20.33
CA LYS A 44 -24.26 1.78 -20.43
C LYS A 44 -22.86 2.18 -20.01
N ARG A 45 -22.37 3.30 -20.54
CA ARG A 45 -21.06 3.86 -20.22
C ARG A 45 -20.91 4.20 -18.73
N ALA A 46 -21.90 4.86 -18.14
CA ALA A 46 -21.93 5.19 -16.72
C ALA A 46 -21.83 3.93 -15.85
N ARG A 47 -22.66 2.91 -16.12
CA ARG A 47 -22.64 1.65 -15.37
C ARG A 47 -21.33 0.87 -15.52
N GLN A 48 -20.75 0.84 -16.72
CA GLN A 48 -19.42 0.23 -16.95
C GLN A 48 -18.34 0.94 -16.13
N LEU A 49 -18.28 2.27 -16.19
CA LEU A 49 -17.32 3.06 -15.41
C LEU A 49 -17.50 2.85 -13.91
N TYR A 50 -18.74 2.88 -13.42
CA TYR A 50 -19.07 2.63 -12.02
C TYR A 50 -18.59 1.24 -11.59
N THR A 51 -18.91 0.21 -12.38
CA THR A 51 -18.53 -1.18 -12.08
C THR A 51 -17.01 -1.37 -12.10
N ALA A 52 -16.30 -0.74 -13.06
CA ALA A 52 -14.84 -0.81 -13.13
C ALA A 52 -14.14 -0.20 -11.90
N LEU A 53 -14.75 0.83 -11.30
CA LEU A 53 -14.20 1.57 -10.16
C LEU A 53 -14.69 1.05 -8.80
N THR A 54 -15.86 0.43 -8.72
CA THR A 54 -16.39 -0.06 -7.44
C THR A 54 -16.32 -1.59 -7.33
N GLY A 55 -16.24 -2.30 -8.45
CA GLY A 55 -16.36 -3.76 -8.50
C GLY A 55 -17.79 -4.28 -8.34
N THR A 56 -18.77 -3.40 -8.08
CA THR A 56 -20.17 -3.77 -7.89
C THR A 56 -21.02 -3.15 -9.00
N PRO A 57 -21.68 -3.95 -9.86
CA PRO A 57 -22.69 -3.41 -10.75
C PRO A 57 -23.92 -2.98 -9.95
N ILE A 58 -24.50 -1.84 -10.33
CA ILE A 58 -25.75 -1.31 -9.77
C ILE A 58 -26.79 -1.10 -10.87
N ALA A 59 -28.06 -0.99 -10.48
CA ALA A 59 -29.18 -0.80 -11.40
C ALA A 59 -29.01 0.46 -12.25
N TYR A 60 -29.54 0.44 -13.48
CA TYR A 60 -29.45 1.60 -14.39
C TYR A 60 -30.18 2.84 -13.88
N CYS A 61 -31.17 2.64 -13.02
CA CYS A 61 -31.99 3.70 -12.45
C CYS A 61 -31.52 4.15 -11.06
N ASP A 62 -30.38 3.65 -10.58
CA ASP A 62 -29.73 4.17 -9.38
C ASP A 62 -29.27 5.63 -9.60
N GLU A 63 -29.48 6.48 -8.59
CA GLU A 63 -29.15 7.91 -8.66
C GLU A 63 -27.68 8.18 -9.02
N LYS A 64 -26.77 7.26 -8.68
CA LYS A 64 -25.35 7.38 -9.04
C LYS A 64 -25.16 7.20 -10.53
N ILE A 65 -25.85 6.24 -11.15
CA ILE A 65 -25.82 6.02 -12.60
C ILE A 65 -26.49 7.19 -13.32
N GLU A 66 -27.61 7.70 -12.81
CA GLU A 66 -28.26 8.89 -13.36
C GLU A 66 -27.31 10.10 -13.37
N ARG A 67 -26.70 10.42 -12.21
CA ARG A 67 -25.72 11.52 -12.09
C ARG A 67 -24.53 11.34 -13.02
N MET A 68 -23.97 10.14 -13.09
CA MET A 68 -22.87 9.82 -14.00
C MET A 68 -23.28 10.00 -15.46
N THR A 69 -24.50 9.60 -15.84
CA THR A 69 -25.04 9.75 -17.20
C THR A 69 -25.15 11.22 -17.58
N ILE A 70 -25.65 12.08 -16.67
CA ILE A 70 -25.73 13.53 -16.87
C ILE A 70 -24.33 14.13 -17.10
N TYR A 71 -23.35 13.76 -16.27
CA TYR A 71 -21.97 14.25 -16.44
C TYR A 71 -21.35 13.80 -17.75
N LEU A 72 -21.56 12.55 -18.17
CA LEU A 72 -21.05 12.03 -19.44
C LEU A 72 -21.68 12.76 -20.64
N ALA A 73 -22.99 12.99 -20.62
CA ALA A 73 -23.69 13.73 -21.67
C ALA A 73 -23.19 15.19 -21.78
N ALA A 74 -22.77 15.79 -20.67
CA ALA A 74 -22.21 17.14 -20.63
C ALA A 74 -20.70 17.21 -20.94
N GLY A 75 -20.05 16.11 -21.35
CA GLY A 75 -18.61 16.05 -21.59
C GLY A 75 -17.74 16.11 -20.32
N ARG A 76 -18.35 15.97 -19.14
CA ARG A 76 -17.70 16.07 -17.81
C ARG A 76 -17.31 14.68 -17.28
N ALA A 77 -16.60 13.89 -18.07
CA ALA A 77 -16.31 12.49 -17.76
C ALA A 77 -15.57 12.28 -16.42
N ARG A 78 -14.71 13.20 -16.01
CA ARG A 78 -14.04 13.13 -14.69
C ARG A 78 -15.01 13.26 -13.53
N ASP A 79 -16.04 14.09 -13.65
CA ASP A 79 -17.03 14.26 -12.59
C ASP A 79 -17.91 13.00 -12.47
N ALA A 80 -18.18 12.30 -13.58
CA ALA A 80 -18.81 10.98 -13.54
C ALA A 80 -17.95 9.98 -12.75
N VAL A 81 -16.64 9.92 -13.01
CA VAL A 81 -15.74 9.02 -12.28
C VAL A 81 -15.68 9.36 -10.79
N ARG A 82 -15.70 10.65 -10.42
CA ARG A 82 -15.73 11.07 -9.01
C ARG A 82 -16.96 10.58 -8.25
N VAL A 83 -18.10 10.40 -8.91
CA VAL A 83 -19.29 9.77 -8.29
C VAL A 83 -18.95 8.34 -7.83
N ALA A 84 -18.27 7.56 -8.67
CA ALA A 84 -17.88 6.19 -8.33
C ALA A 84 -16.74 6.13 -7.29
N ILE A 85 -15.75 7.05 -7.36
CA ILE A 85 -14.66 7.14 -6.38
C ILE A 85 -15.16 7.54 -4.98
N ALA A 86 -16.28 8.27 -4.92
CA ALA A 86 -16.93 8.63 -3.65
C ALA A 86 -17.71 7.45 -3.02
N ASP A 87 -17.96 6.37 -3.77
CA ASP A 87 -18.68 5.22 -3.24
C ASP A 87 -17.78 4.38 -2.32
N PRO A 88 -18.27 3.91 -1.15
CA PRO A 88 -17.50 3.06 -0.25
C PRO A 88 -16.92 1.80 -0.91
N ASP A 89 -17.59 1.23 -1.91
CA ASP A 89 -17.12 0.03 -2.61
C ASP A 89 -15.82 0.29 -3.40
N PHE A 90 -15.56 1.53 -3.84
CA PHE A 90 -14.25 1.90 -4.41
C PHE A 90 -13.11 1.58 -3.44
N TYR A 91 -13.27 1.92 -2.16
CA TYR A 91 -12.24 1.68 -1.13
C TYR A 91 -12.24 0.24 -0.63
N ASN A 92 -13.43 -0.29 -0.35
CA ASN A 92 -13.61 -1.64 0.21
C ASN A 92 -13.21 -2.75 -0.76
N ILE A 93 -13.33 -2.51 -2.07
CA ILE A 93 -13.03 -3.49 -3.12
C ILE A 93 -11.79 -3.07 -3.90
N LYS A 94 -11.83 -1.97 -4.67
CA LYS A 94 -10.75 -1.65 -5.61
C LYS A 94 -9.46 -1.19 -4.95
N VAL A 95 -9.52 -0.27 -3.99
CA VAL A 95 -8.31 0.14 -3.26
C VAL A 95 -7.79 -1.00 -2.40
N ARG A 96 -8.66 -1.80 -1.77
CA ARG A 96 -8.28 -3.04 -1.07
C ARG A 96 -7.54 -4.00 -2.00
N GLU A 97 -8.01 -4.19 -3.23
CA GLU A 97 -7.40 -5.07 -4.23
C GLU A 97 -5.97 -4.62 -4.59
N LEU A 98 -5.79 -3.31 -4.80
CA LEU A 98 -4.48 -2.69 -5.00
C LEU A 98 -3.59 -2.89 -3.77
N ALA A 99 -4.09 -2.58 -2.58
CA ALA A 99 -3.36 -2.68 -1.32
C ALA A 99 -2.92 -4.13 -1.02
N SER A 100 -3.78 -5.10 -1.31
CA SER A 100 -3.49 -6.52 -1.08
C SER A 100 -2.32 -7.00 -1.95
N ARG A 101 -2.21 -6.51 -3.19
CA ARG A 101 -1.04 -6.81 -4.05
C ARG A 101 0.25 -6.24 -3.48
N ILE A 102 0.21 -4.99 -3.03
CA ILE A 102 1.39 -4.31 -2.49
C ILE A 102 1.84 -4.98 -1.18
N CYS A 103 0.91 -5.30 -0.28
CA CYS A 103 1.20 -5.64 1.11
C CYS A 103 1.43 -7.13 1.42
N THR A 104 1.13 -8.05 0.49
CA THR A 104 1.03 -9.49 0.82
C THR A 104 1.97 -10.36 0.01
N PHE A 105 2.33 -11.52 0.59
CA PHE A 105 3.34 -12.42 0.02
C PHE A 105 3.02 -12.95 -1.38
N GLU A 106 1.76 -13.27 -1.64
CA GLU A 106 1.33 -13.95 -2.86
C GLU A 106 0.85 -13.01 -3.97
N ASN A 107 0.89 -11.69 -3.77
CA ASN A 107 0.20 -10.72 -4.63
C ASN A 107 -1.29 -11.06 -4.81
N THR A 108 -1.92 -11.70 -3.81
CA THR A 108 -3.32 -12.16 -3.89
C THR A 108 -4.26 -11.15 -3.23
N THR A 109 -5.51 -11.17 -3.69
CA THR A 109 -6.59 -10.31 -3.21
C THR A 109 -7.43 -10.97 -2.11
N ARG A 110 -7.10 -12.22 -1.76
CA ARG A 110 -7.84 -13.06 -0.78
C ARG A 110 -7.29 -12.97 0.64
N THR A 111 -6.33 -12.08 0.88
CA THR A 111 -5.76 -11.89 2.21
C THR A 111 -6.75 -11.13 3.10
N PRO A 112 -6.98 -11.57 4.35
CA PRO A 112 -7.74 -10.78 5.32
C PRO A 112 -7.16 -9.38 5.48
N VAL A 113 -8.01 -8.41 5.77
CA VAL A 113 -7.54 -7.04 6.05
C VAL A 113 -6.53 -7.08 7.19
N ASN A 114 -5.43 -6.35 7.03
CA ASN A 114 -4.32 -6.23 7.97
C ASN A 114 -3.83 -4.78 8.03
N ASP A 115 -2.86 -4.49 8.89
CA ASP A 115 -2.35 -3.14 9.11
C ASP A 115 -1.75 -2.48 7.87
N CYS A 116 -1.03 -3.22 7.02
CA CYS A 116 -0.55 -2.68 5.74
C CYS A 116 -1.69 -2.36 4.78
N ILE A 117 -2.68 -3.25 4.65
CA ILE A 117 -3.85 -3.00 3.79
C ILE A 117 -4.63 -1.78 4.29
N ALA A 118 -4.88 -1.69 5.60
CA ALA A 118 -5.55 -0.56 6.22
C ALA A 118 -4.76 0.75 6.03
N LEU A 119 -3.43 0.70 6.10
CA LEU A 119 -2.57 1.85 5.84
C LEU A 119 -2.75 2.37 4.41
N VAL A 120 -2.68 1.50 3.41
CA VAL A 120 -2.83 1.90 2.01
C VAL A 120 -4.25 2.41 1.73
N VAL A 121 -5.28 1.67 2.17
CA VAL A 121 -6.69 2.07 1.95
C VAL A 121 -7.01 3.40 2.63
N GLY A 122 -6.59 3.57 3.89
CA GLY A 122 -6.76 4.80 4.65
C GLY A 122 -6.04 5.99 4.01
N ALA A 123 -4.77 5.81 3.62
CA ALA A 123 -4.00 6.87 2.97
C ALA A 123 -4.61 7.34 1.64
N VAL A 124 -5.13 6.42 0.83
CA VAL A 124 -5.84 6.76 -0.42
C VAL A 124 -7.16 7.48 -0.13
N ARG A 125 -7.92 7.01 0.87
CA ARG A 125 -9.18 7.66 1.29
C ARG A 125 -8.95 9.10 1.74
N ASP A 126 -7.93 9.30 2.56
CA ASP A 126 -7.62 10.60 3.16
C ASP A 126 -6.86 11.52 2.18
N GLY A 127 -6.54 11.04 0.98
CA GLY A 127 -5.88 11.83 -0.07
C GLY A 127 -4.46 12.24 0.30
N LEU A 128 -3.74 11.36 0.99
CA LEU A 128 -2.36 11.58 1.38
C LEU A 128 -1.42 11.47 0.17
N ASP A 129 -0.22 12.03 0.32
CA ASP A 129 0.85 11.82 -0.66
C ASP A 129 1.21 10.34 -0.75
N ALA A 130 1.17 9.78 -1.96
CA ALA A 130 1.50 8.37 -2.18
C ALA A 130 2.90 7.99 -1.66
N ARG A 131 3.83 8.94 -1.57
CA ARG A 131 5.13 8.71 -0.92
C ARG A 131 4.99 8.30 0.55
N GLU A 132 3.99 8.82 1.25
CA GLU A 132 3.73 8.49 2.65
C GLU A 132 3.33 7.03 2.84
N LEU A 133 2.97 6.29 1.78
CA LEU A 133 2.86 4.84 1.84
C LEU A 133 4.17 4.17 2.26
N LEU A 134 5.31 4.80 1.99
CA LEU A 134 6.65 4.34 2.33
C LEU A 134 7.32 5.18 3.42
N THR A 135 7.06 6.48 3.47
CA THR A 135 7.77 7.40 4.39
C THR A 135 6.94 7.83 5.60
N GLY A 136 5.64 7.52 5.60
CA GLY A 136 4.70 7.96 6.62
C GLY A 136 4.98 7.33 7.98
N ASN A 137 4.96 8.16 9.02
CA ASN A 137 5.00 7.72 10.42
C ASN A 137 3.58 7.73 11.02
N PHE A 138 2.73 6.85 10.51
CA PHE A 138 1.36 6.65 11.00
C PHE A 138 0.89 5.24 10.65
N PHE A 139 -0.24 4.85 11.23
CA PHE A 139 -0.97 3.65 10.85
C PHE A 139 -2.47 3.92 10.90
N TYR A 140 -3.27 3.00 10.37
CA TYR A 140 -4.73 3.11 10.44
C TYR A 140 -5.30 2.01 11.31
N MET A 141 -6.37 2.34 12.04
CA MET A 141 -7.12 1.42 12.89
C MET A 141 -8.62 1.59 12.64
N ILE A 142 -9.44 0.64 13.08
CA ILE A 142 -10.88 0.77 13.17
C ILE A 142 -11.23 1.75 14.30
N ASP A 143 -11.93 2.82 13.95
CA ASP A 143 -12.62 3.72 14.86
C ASP A 143 -13.85 3.01 15.44
N ARG A 144 -13.73 2.55 16.69
CA ARG A 144 -14.81 1.83 17.37
C ARG A 144 -16.07 2.67 17.56
N ALA A 145 -15.97 4.00 17.55
CA ALA A 145 -17.16 4.86 17.62
C ALA A 145 -18.02 4.74 16.35
N LYS A 146 -17.44 4.24 15.25
CA LYS A 146 -18.09 4.07 13.95
C LYS A 146 -18.28 2.61 13.55
N ALA A 147 -17.87 1.66 14.38
CA ALA A 147 -17.81 0.24 14.05
C ALA A 147 -18.58 -0.61 15.08
N THR A 148 -19.90 -0.68 14.91
CA THR A 148 -20.77 -1.52 15.75
C THR A 148 -20.29 -2.97 15.76
N GLY A 149 -20.10 -3.55 16.95
CA GLY A 149 -19.63 -4.93 17.13
C GLY A 149 -18.11 -5.11 17.13
N ALA A 150 -17.33 -4.12 16.70
CA ALA A 150 -15.86 -4.19 16.75
C ALA A 150 -15.36 -4.03 18.20
N THR A 151 -14.85 -5.11 18.77
CA THR A 151 -14.39 -5.16 20.18
C THR A 151 -12.88 -5.27 20.32
N ARG A 152 -12.19 -5.90 19.36
CA ARG A 152 -10.73 -6.06 19.35
C ARG A 152 -10.08 -4.72 19.03
N SER A 153 -9.30 -4.19 19.96
CA SER A 153 -8.73 -2.83 19.87
C SER A 153 -7.47 -2.63 20.70
N SER A 154 -7.02 -3.67 21.41
CA SER A 154 -5.76 -3.59 22.14
C SER A 154 -4.62 -3.44 21.15
N VAL A 155 -3.93 -2.29 21.15
CA VAL A 155 -2.78 -2.04 20.26
C VAL A 155 -1.74 -3.17 20.39
N ILE A 156 -1.45 -3.63 21.61
CA ILE A 156 -0.45 -4.69 21.78
C ILE A 156 -0.94 -6.05 21.27
N ASN A 157 -2.04 -6.57 21.80
CA ASN A 157 -2.51 -7.93 21.52
C ASN A 157 -3.22 -8.07 20.16
N ASP A 158 -4.03 -7.10 19.74
CA ASP A 158 -4.90 -7.21 18.58
C ASP A 158 -4.30 -6.60 17.30
N VAL A 159 -3.37 -5.64 17.43
CA VAL A 159 -2.72 -4.94 16.30
C VAL A 159 -1.27 -5.40 16.10
N LEU A 160 -0.44 -5.38 17.14
CA LEU A 160 1.01 -5.60 17.01
C LEU A 160 1.45 -7.07 17.15
N LYS A 161 0.72 -7.88 17.92
CA LYS A 161 1.01 -9.32 18.10
C LYS A 161 0.08 -10.25 17.32
N SER A 162 -0.99 -9.73 16.72
CA SER A 162 -1.94 -10.53 15.94
C SER A 162 -2.58 -9.71 14.83
N ASN A 163 -3.51 -10.31 14.10
CA ASN A 163 -4.35 -9.62 13.12
C ASN A 163 -5.79 -9.42 13.62
N ASN A 164 -6.06 -9.68 14.91
CA ASN A 164 -7.43 -9.73 15.43
C ASN A 164 -8.19 -8.41 15.25
N HIS A 165 -7.50 -7.28 15.36
CA HIS A 165 -8.12 -5.97 15.17
C HIS A 165 -8.65 -5.81 13.74
N TYR A 166 -7.82 -6.12 12.74
CA TYR A 166 -8.12 -5.89 11.33
C TYR A 166 -9.01 -6.98 10.71
N ALA A 167 -8.92 -8.22 11.20
CA ALA A 167 -9.80 -9.32 10.78
C ALA A 167 -11.28 -9.00 10.97
N GLN A 168 -11.62 -8.18 11.97
CA GLN A 168 -13.00 -7.70 12.20
C GLN A 168 -13.59 -6.93 11.03
N VAL A 169 -12.76 -6.31 10.16
CA VAL A 169 -13.28 -5.65 8.96
C VAL A 169 -13.98 -6.66 8.06
N ASP A 170 -13.40 -7.85 7.91
CA ASP A 170 -13.98 -8.93 7.13
C ASP A 170 -15.10 -9.64 7.91
N ASP A 171 -14.87 -9.99 9.19
CA ASP A 171 -15.81 -10.75 10.00
C ASP A 171 -17.14 -10.03 10.25
N LEU A 172 -17.11 -8.69 10.31
CA LEU A 172 -18.29 -7.84 10.56
C LEU A 172 -18.71 -7.05 9.32
N GLU A 173 -18.11 -7.33 8.16
CA GLU A 173 -18.38 -6.63 6.89
C GLU A 173 -18.28 -5.09 7.00
N LEU A 174 -17.30 -4.58 7.77
CA LEU A 174 -17.15 -3.15 8.01
C LEU A 174 -16.64 -2.44 6.76
N SER A 175 -17.20 -1.26 6.48
CA SER A 175 -16.68 -0.40 5.43
C SER A 175 -15.43 0.36 5.90
N MET A 176 -14.26 0.02 5.37
CA MET A 176 -12.99 0.72 5.63
C MET A 176 -13.09 2.22 5.32
N TYR A 177 -13.90 2.60 4.32
CA TYR A 177 -14.19 4.00 4.04
C TYR A 177 -14.72 4.74 5.27
N HIS A 178 -15.69 4.14 5.98
CA HIS A 178 -16.33 4.76 7.13
C HIS A 178 -15.55 4.57 8.44
N VAL A 179 -14.96 3.38 8.63
CA VAL A 179 -14.46 2.97 9.95
C VAL A 179 -12.98 3.24 10.17
N LEU A 180 -12.15 3.45 9.14
CA LEU A 180 -10.72 3.67 9.39
C LEU A 180 -10.45 5.05 10.01
N MET A 181 -9.57 5.12 11.00
CA MET A 181 -9.01 6.35 11.54
C MET A 181 -7.48 6.31 11.47
N LYS A 182 -6.88 7.43 11.08
CA LYS A 182 -5.43 7.61 11.11
C LYS A 182 -4.97 7.79 12.56
N VAL A 183 -3.88 7.13 12.92
CA VAL A 183 -3.19 7.28 14.20
C VAL A 183 -1.74 7.68 13.93
N ASP A 184 -1.34 8.80 14.51
CA ASP A 184 0.02 9.32 14.33
C ASP A 184 1.05 8.53 15.13
N GLY A 185 2.20 8.27 14.50
CA GLY A 185 3.31 7.51 15.06
C GLY A 185 3.07 6.00 14.97
N GLN A 186 3.79 5.32 14.08
CA GLN A 186 3.85 3.85 14.06
C GLN A 186 4.31 3.33 15.42
N LYS A 187 3.71 2.22 15.83
CA LYS A 187 3.97 1.57 17.12
C LYS A 187 4.59 0.21 16.91
N ILE A 188 5.43 -0.21 17.85
CA ILE A 188 6.02 -1.55 17.90
C ILE A 188 5.94 -2.10 19.31
N VAL A 189 6.11 -3.41 19.44
CA VAL A 189 6.31 -4.07 20.72
C VAL A 189 7.69 -3.70 21.25
N ASP A 190 7.79 -3.35 22.53
CA ASP A 190 9.08 -3.09 23.16
C ASP A 190 9.92 -4.38 23.20
N PRO A 191 11.10 -4.42 22.55
CA PRO A 191 11.94 -5.61 22.51
C PRO A 191 12.50 -6.03 23.88
N LYS A 192 12.46 -5.14 24.89
CA LYS A 192 12.91 -5.41 26.26
C LYS A 192 11.77 -5.83 27.18
N ASN A 193 10.54 -5.45 26.84
CA ASN A 193 9.33 -5.85 27.57
C ASN A 193 8.19 -6.07 26.59
N ASN A 194 7.99 -7.32 26.18
CA ASN A 194 7.00 -7.67 25.16
C ASN A 194 5.53 -7.40 25.58
N ASN A 195 5.26 -6.88 26.78
CA ASN A 195 3.94 -6.43 27.23
C ASN A 195 3.76 -4.90 27.15
N ASN A 196 4.75 -4.18 26.61
CA ASN A 196 4.73 -2.74 26.44
C ASN A 196 4.69 -2.34 24.96
N VAL A 197 4.13 -1.17 24.68
CA VAL A 197 4.07 -0.55 23.35
C VAL A 197 4.95 0.69 23.37
N ILE A 198 5.80 0.84 22.35
CA ILE A 198 6.65 2.01 22.17
C ILE A 198 6.45 2.57 20.76
N SER A 199 6.88 3.82 20.54
CA SER A 199 6.97 4.38 19.18
C SER A 199 8.04 3.65 18.38
N ALA A 200 7.76 3.38 17.11
CA ALA A 200 8.75 2.89 16.16
C ALA A 200 9.88 3.90 16.04
N GLN A 201 11.13 3.45 16.21
CA GLN A 201 12.31 4.32 16.16
C GLN A 201 12.78 4.59 14.72
N ASP A 202 12.42 3.71 13.79
CA ASP A 202 12.72 3.83 12.36
C ASP A 202 11.46 3.51 11.53
N PRO A 203 10.45 4.40 11.55
CA PRO A 203 9.20 4.19 10.84
C PRO A 203 9.38 4.39 9.34
N ALA A 204 8.82 3.49 8.54
CA ALA A 204 8.88 3.53 7.07
C ALA A 204 7.58 2.98 6.47
N GLY A 205 6.45 3.59 6.82
CA GLY A 205 5.13 3.29 6.24
C GLY A 205 4.83 1.80 6.16
N ALA A 206 4.37 1.36 4.98
CA ALA A 206 4.01 -0.02 4.68
C ALA A 206 5.12 -1.03 5.03
N ILE A 207 6.39 -0.71 4.77
CA ILE A 207 7.49 -1.68 4.93
C ILE A 207 7.90 -1.95 6.38
N THR A 208 7.30 -1.23 7.34
CA THR A 208 7.52 -1.42 8.79
C THR A 208 6.24 -1.83 9.53
N THR A 209 5.16 -2.11 8.78
CA THR A 209 3.96 -2.71 9.34
C THR A 209 4.22 -4.14 9.80
N ARG A 210 3.40 -4.61 10.76
CA ARG A 210 3.45 -5.97 11.27
C ARG A 210 3.24 -6.97 10.14
N SER A 211 2.25 -6.78 9.27
CA SER A 211 1.96 -7.73 8.19
C SER A 211 3.08 -7.80 7.15
N TRP A 212 3.71 -6.67 6.80
CA TRP A 212 4.86 -6.65 5.90
C TRP A 212 6.06 -7.40 6.48
N MET A 213 6.40 -7.10 7.74
CA MET A 213 7.50 -7.78 8.45
C MET A 213 7.21 -9.28 8.61
N MET A 214 5.97 -9.67 8.89
CA MET A 214 5.55 -11.07 8.90
C MET A 214 5.76 -11.75 7.55
N ALA A 215 5.38 -11.10 6.44
CA ALA A 215 5.45 -11.68 5.10
C ALA A 215 6.89 -11.79 4.57
N HIS A 216 7.79 -10.89 4.99
CA HIS A 216 9.06 -10.69 4.30
C HIS A 216 10.31 -10.77 5.20
N ALA A 217 10.16 -10.68 6.52
CA ALA A 217 11.27 -10.75 7.48
C ALA A 217 11.37 -12.09 8.24
N PHE A 218 10.41 -13.03 8.07
CA PHE A 218 10.35 -14.27 8.85
C PHE A 218 11.53 -15.24 8.68
N ALA A 219 12.31 -15.12 7.60
CA ALA A 219 13.41 -16.03 7.29
C ALA A 219 14.57 -15.35 6.56
N GLY A 220 15.68 -16.09 6.46
CA GLY A 220 16.89 -15.62 5.79
C GLY A 220 17.52 -14.42 6.50
N THR A 221 18.17 -13.57 5.70
CA THR A 221 18.96 -12.42 6.18
C THR A 221 18.41 -11.09 5.62
N ASN A 222 17.07 -10.96 5.59
CA ASN A 222 16.36 -9.75 5.14
C ASN A 222 16.56 -9.30 3.68
N ARG A 223 17.18 -10.10 2.80
CA ARG A 223 17.25 -9.78 1.35
C ARG A 223 15.88 -9.66 0.68
N ARG A 224 14.92 -10.48 1.13
CA ARG A 224 13.53 -10.45 0.65
C ARG A 224 12.85 -9.11 0.89
N LEU A 225 13.19 -8.40 1.98
CA LEU A 225 12.63 -7.07 2.23
C LEU A 225 13.08 -6.07 1.15
N VAL A 226 14.34 -6.13 0.71
CA VAL A 226 14.85 -5.30 -0.40
C VAL A 226 14.17 -5.68 -1.71
N GLU A 227 14.20 -6.99 -2.06
CA GLU A 227 13.58 -7.51 -3.27
C GLU A 227 12.11 -7.09 -3.39
N LYS A 228 11.33 -7.29 -2.32
CA LYS A 228 9.89 -7.00 -2.32
C LYS A 228 9.61 -5.52 -2.26
N SER A 229 10.47 -4.70 -1.66
CA SER A 229 10.33 -3.24 -1.75
C SER A 229 10.47 -2.77 -3.21
N PHE A 230 11.43 -3.31 -3.97
CA PHE A 230 11.59 -3.01 -5.40
C PHE A 230 10.44 -3.59 -6.23
N GLU A 231 10.01 -4.82 -5.96
CA GLU A 231 8.92 -5.44 -6.71
C GLU A 231 7.59 -4.70 -6.49
N GLN A 232 7.26 -4.32 -5.26
CA GLN A 232 5.95 -3.75 -4.95
C GLN A 232 5.85 -2.26 -5.19
N PHE A 233 6.92 -1.51 -4.91
CA PHE A 233 6.88 -0.05 -5.02
C PHE A 233 7.56 0.48 -6.27
N LEU A 234 8.39 -0.33 -6.95
CA LEU A 234 9.05 0.02 -8.22
C LEU A 234 8.66 -0.91 -9.37
N CYS A 235 7.79 -1.91 -9.13
CA CYS A 235 7.32 -2.85 -10.16
C CYS A 235 8.49 -3.54 -10.87
N SER A 236 9.57 -3.78 -10.15
CA SER A 236 10.86 -4.24 -10.68
C SER A 236 11.33 -5.50 -9.93
N PRO A 237 10.94 -6.71 -10.36
CA PRO A 237 11.40 -7.95 -9.74
C PRO A 237 12.92 -8.13 -9.89
N ILE A 238 13.60 -8.83 -8.97
CA ILE A 238 15.08 -8.92 -8.96
C ILE A 238 15.71 -9.36 -10.29
N ARG A 239 15.05 -10.27 -11.02
CA ARG A 239 15.49 -10.75 -12.34
C ARG A 239 15.69 -9.63 -13.37
N GLU A 240 15.05 -8.49 -13.17
CA GLU A 240 15.15 -7.35 -14.05
C GLU A 240 16.38 -6.50 -13.77
N TRP A 241 16.77 -6.34 -12.51
CA TRP A 241 17.86 -5.45 -12.08
C TRP A 241 19.06 -6.18 -11.48
N ALA A 242 19.11 -7.51 -11.62
CA ALA A 242 20.30 -8.30 -11.37
C ALA A 242 21.43 -7.85 -12.31
N ASP A 243 22.60 -7.59 -11.76
CA ASP A 243 23.75 -7.07 -12.51
C ASP A 243 25.05 -7.67 -11.96
N ASN A 244 25.66 -8.57 -12.75
CA ASN A 244 26.90 -9.25 -12.38
C ASN A 244 28.15 -8.43 -12.69
N THR A 245 28.03 -7.20 -13.19
CA THR A 245 29.15 -6.27 -13.33
C THR A 245 29.46 -5.54 -12.02
N MET A 246 28.52 -5.57 -11.07
CA MET A 246 28.66 -4.90 -9.78
C MET A 246 29.78 -5.51 -8.92
N PRO A 247 30.47 -4.69 -8.10
CA PRO A 247 31.35 -5.17 -7.05
C PRO A 247 30.56 -6.01 -6.04
N ASP A 248 31.20 -7.01 -5.45
CA ASP A 248 30.61 -7.86 -4.43
C ASP A 248 31.00 -7.48 -3.01
N THR A 249 31.45 -6.24 -2.83
CA THR A 249 31.93 -5.65 -1.57
C THR A 249 30.96 -5.86 -0.41
N TYR A 250 29.64 -5.78 -0.67
CA TYR A 250 28.61 -5.93 0.35
C TYR A 250 27.99 -7.33 0.42
N VAL A 251 28.39 -8.25 -0.46
CA VAL A 251 27.80 -9.59 -0.50
C VAL A 251 28.11 -10.30 0.82
N GLY A 252 27.03 -10.72 1.48
CA GLY A 252 27.08 -11.29 2.82
C GLY A 252 27.82 -12.62 2.89
N ARG A 253 28.33 -12.93 4.08
CA ARG A 253 29.09 -14.16 4.34
C ARG A 253 28.34 -15.46 4.19
N ASP A 254 27.02 -15.39 4.20
CA ASP A 254 26.13 -16.52 4.03
C ASP A 254 25.95 -16.94 2.57
N VAL A 255 26.68 -16.31 1.64
CA VAL A 255 26.70 -16.63 0.21
C VAL A 255 28.03 -17.28 -0.14
N THR A 256 28.00 -18.56 -0.52
CA THR A 256 29.19 -19.28 -0.98
C THR A 256 29.80 -18.63 -2.23
N ARG A 257 31.13 -18.48 -2.25
CA ARG A 257 31.86 -18.04 -3.45
C ARG A 257 32.24 -19.19 -4.38
N THR A 258 31.91 -20.41 -4.02
CA THR A 258 32.17 -21.65 -4.78
C THR A 258 30.93 -22.55 -4.79
N PRO A 259 29.78 -22.08 -5.29
CA PRO A 259 28.55 -22.87 -5.30
C PRO A 259 28.72 -24.13 -6.13
N GLY A 260 28.63 -25.30 -5.48
CA GLY A 260 28.92 -26.58 -6.12
C GLY A 260 30.38 -26.74 -6.54
N ASP A 261 31.30 -26.15 -5.76
CA ASP A 261 32.75 -26.11 -6.01
C ASP A 261 33.15 -25.36 -7.31
N GLU A 262 32.26 -24.51 -7.83
CA GLU A 262 32.47 -23.73 -9.06
C GLU A 262 32.51 -22.20 -8.78
N PRO A 263 33.71 -21.58 -8.66
CA PRO A 263 33.82 -20.14 -8.45
C PRO A 263 33.21 -19.29 -9.57
N ALA A 264 33.29 -19.76 -10.82
CA ALA A 264 32.73 -19.06 -11.97
C ALA A 264 31.21 -18.88 -11.84
N LYS A 265 30.51 -19.88 -11.29
CA LYS A 265 29.06 -19.85 -11.07
C LYS A 265 28.65 -18.76 -10.07
N TYR A 266 29.46 -18.52 -9.04
CA TYR A 266 29.25 -17.38 -8.16
C TYR A 266 29.30 -16.06 -8.94
N LEU A 267 30.33 -15.86 -9.76
CA LEU A 267 30.54 -14.61 -10.51
C LEU A 267 29.44 -14.33 -11.54
N VAL A 268 28.94 -15.36 -12.24
CA VAL A 268 27.97 -15.18 -13.33
C VAL A 268 26.52 -15.32 -12.91
N THR A 269 26.23 -16.05 -11.82
CA THR A 269 24.85 -16.35 -11.38
C THR A 269 24.51 -15.67 -10.06
N CYS A 270 25.24 -15.99 -8.99
CA CYS A 270 24.87 -15.54 -7.64
C CYS A 270 25.12 -14.04 -7.44
N LYS A 271 26.28 -13.55 -7.88
CA LYS A 271 26.68 -12.15 -7.71
C LYS A 271 25.67 -11.19 -8.33
N GLY A 272 25.07 -11.55 -9.46
CA GLY A 272 24.14 -10.68 -10.17
C GLY A 272 22.97 -10.20 -9.30
N CYS A 273 22.37 -11.09 -8.52
CA CYS A 273 21.30 -10.72 -7.60
C CYS A 273 21.85 -10.16 -6.29
N HIS A 274 22.90 -10.78 -5.74
CA HIS A 274 23.40 -10.45 -4.40
C HIS A 274 24.08 -9.09 -4.33
N ALA A 275 24.91 -8.72 -5.29
CA ALA A 275 25.65 -7.46 -5.23
C ALA A 275 24.72 -6.24 -5.09
N PRO A 276 23.69 -6.06 -5.93
CA PRO A 276 22.80 -4.91 -5.79
C PRO A 276 21.86 -5.04 -4.59
N MET A 277 21.37 -6.23 -4.22
CA MET A 277 20.52 -6.38 -3.02
C MET A 277 21.29 -6.19 -1.70
N ASP A 278 22.46 -6.80 -1.56
CA ASP A 278 23.19 -6.83 -0.28
C ASP A 278 23.77 -5.46 0.06
N SER A 279 24.03 -4.64 -0.96
CA SER A 279 24.39 -3.23 -0.80
C SER A 279 23.32 -2.39 -0.08
N MET A 280 22.07 -2.89 -0.03
CA MET A 280 20.94 -2.26 0.63
C MET A 280 20.36 -3.05 1.80
N ARG A 281 20.64 -4.35 1.94
CA ARG A 281 19.97 -5.20 2.96
C ARG A 281 20.24 -4.75 4.40
N SER A 282 21.35 -4.06 4.64
CA SER A 282 21.73 -3.55 5.97
C SER A 282 20.68 -2.62 6.56
N VAL A 283 19.86 -1.92 5.78
CA VAL A 283 18.79 -1.06 6.35
C VAL A 283 17.83 -1.82 7.26
N PHE A 284 17.71 -3.14 7.09
CA PHE A 284 16.92 -4.02 7.93
C PHE A 284 17.74 -4.73 9.01
N ALA A 285 18.94 -4.24 9.36
CA ALA A 285 19.85 -4.90 10.30
C ALA A 285 19.23 -5.10 11.69
N HIS A 286 18.45 -4.12 12.13
CA HIS A 286 17.81 -4.07 13.44
C HIS A 286 16.42 -4.72 13.46
N ALA A 287 15.91 -5.18 12.32
CA ALA A 287 14.56 -5.71 12.15
C ALA A 287 14.54 -7.25 12.08
N ASP A 288 13.67 -7.86 12.89
CA ASP A 288 13.37 -9.28 12.83
C ASP A 288 11.88 -9.56 12.97
N TRP A 289 11.47 -10.70 12.45
CA TRP A 289 10.20 -11.30 12.81
C TRP A 289 10.50 -12.44 13.77
N SER A 290 10.31 -12.17 15.06
CA SER A 290 10.58 -13.17 16.09
C SER A 290 9.60 -14.33 15.91
N SER A 291 10.10 -15.53 15.68
CA SER A 291 9.46 -16.73 16.20
C SER A 291 10.32 -17.11 17.39
N ASP A 292 9.84 -16.87 18.61
CA ASP A 292 10.59 -17.30 19.79
C ASP A 292 10.70 -18.83 19.75
N SER A 293 11.90 -19.34 19.44
CA SER A 293 12.19 -20.77 19.36
C SER A 293 12.04 -21.48 20.71
N ASN A 294 11.97 -20.74 21.82
CA ASN A 294 11.84 -21.30 23.16
C ASN A 294 10.41 -21.29 23.71
N THR A 295 9.49 -20.50 23.13
CA THR A 295 8.09 -20.43 23.61
C THR A 295 7.03 -20.70 22.54
N GLY A 296 7.39 -20.72 21.25
CA GLY A 296 6.51 -21.08 20.15
C GLY A 296 5.29 -20.16 19.93
N ASN A 297 5.07 -19.14 20.77
CA ASN A 297 3.76 -18.52 20.95
C ASN A 297 3.72 -16.99 20.79
N ASN A 298 4.85 -16.30 20.62
CA ASN A 298 4.86 -14.85 20.44
C ASN A 298 5.55 -14.45 19.13
N THR A 299 4.79 -14.44 18.02
CA THR A 299 5.26 -13.96 16.72
C THR A 299 4.91 -12.50 16.51
N PHE A 300 5.89 -11.61 16.59
CA PHE A 300 5.69 -10.18 16.37
C PHE A 300 6.94 -9.54 15.75
N TYR A 301 6.73 -8.35 15.18
CA TYR A 301 7.81 -7.53 14.63
C TYR A 301 8.70 -7.03 15.77
N ARG A 302 9.95 -7.50 15.79
CA ARG A 302 10.98 -7.07 16.74
C ARG A 302 11.91 -6.08 16.05
N TYR A 303 12.09 -4.92 16.66
CA TYR A 303 13.09 -3.94 16.24
C TYR A 303 13.93 -3.52 17.45
N ASP A 304 15.25 -3.66 17.35
CA ASP A 304 16.20 -3.23 18.39
C ASP A 304 17.30 -2.37 17.77
N PRO A 305 17.26 -1.04 17.91
CA PRO A 305 18.23 -0.14 17.29
C PRO A 305 19.64 -0.28 17.88
N THR A 306 19.79 -1.00 19.00
CA THR A 306 21.08 -1.14 19.68
C THR A 306 21.87 -2.37 19.21
N GLN A 307 21.23 -3.28 18.46
CA GLN A 307 21.84 -4.55 18.08
C GLN A 307 21.46 -4.97 16.65
N VAL A 308 22.46 -5.43 15.89
CA VAL A 308 22.20 -6.13 14.63
C VAL A 308 21.58 -7.49 14.94
N THR A 309 20.46 -7.80 14.29
CA THR A 309 19.75 -9.06 14.45
C THR A 309 20.68 -10.22 14.09
N PRO A 310 20.77 -11.28 14.93
CA PRO A 310 21.71 -12.39 14.70
C PRO A 310 21.63 -13.00 13.29
N LYS A 311 20.43 -13.06 12.70
CA LYS A 311 20.22 -13.62 11.36
C LYS A 311 21.00 -12.91 10.24
N MET A 312 21.24 -11.61 10.36
CA MET A 312 21.91 -10.80 9.33
C MET A 312 23.34 -11.27 9.06
N ASN A 313 23.92 -11.94 10.04
CA ASN A 313 25.31 -12.36 10.09
C ASN A 313 25.43 -13.87 10.40
N ARG A 314 24.44 -14.71 10.06
CA ARG A 314 24.56 -16.18 10.20
C ARG A 314 25.54 -16.79 9.20
N ASN A 315 25.75 -18.10 9.31
CA ASN A 315 26.52 -18.93 8.37
C ASN A 315 27.97 -18.46 8.20
N THR A 316 28.64 -18.20 9.31
CA THR A 316 30.02 -17.67 9.35
C THR A 316 31.05 -18.58 8.70
N ASN A 317 30.74 -19.87 8.55
CA ASN A 317 31.65 -20.88 8.04
C ASN A 317 31.59 -21.02 6.51
N GLU A 318 30.59 -20.42 5.83
CA GLU A 318 30.44 -20.52 4.37
C GLU A 318 31.57 -19.79 3.64
N THR A 319 31.86 -18.55 4.04
CA THR A 319 32.94 -17.74 3.45
C THR A 319 33.71 -16.95 4.54
N PRO A 320 34.57 -17.59 5.33
CA PRO A 320 35.10 -17.03 6.58
C PRO A 320 35.97 -15.77 6.42
N THR A 321 36.59 -15.55 5.26
CA THR A 321 37.69 -14.56 5.07
C THR A 321 37.44 -13.48 4.01
N LEU A 322 36.34 -13.53 3.24
CA LEU A 322 36.12 -12.70 2.05
C LEU A 322 34.81 -11.87 2.10
N THR A 323 34.40 -11.40 3.29
CA THR A 323 32.98 -11.07 3.50
C THR A 323 32.67 -9.76 4.20
N TYR A 324 31.51 -9.22 3.83
CA TYR A 324 30.90 -8.08 4.48
C TYR A 324 30.20 -8.50 5.77
N LEU A 325 30.64 -7.92 6.88
CA LEU A 325 29.97 -8.03 8.17
C LEU A 325 29.02 -6.85 8.35
N ILE A 326 27.74 -7.13 8.56
CA ILE A 326 26.76 -6.07 8.82
C ILE A 326 26.93 -5.61 10.27
N THR A 327 27.30 -4.35 10.49
CA THR A 327 27.50 -3.78 11.83
C THR A 327 26.50 -2.67 12.16
N ASP A 328 25.81 -2.14 11.14
CA ASP A 328 24.84 -1.08 11.24
C ASP A 328 23.81 -1.18 10.10
N ASP A 329 22.96 -0.17 9.99
CA ASP A 329 21.89 0.01 9.02
C ASP A 329 22.23 0.98 7.88
N THR A 330 23.52 1.15 7.56
CA THR A 330 23.99 1.96 6.43
C THR A 330 23.78 1.20 5.11
N PHE A 331 23.39 1.91 4.05
CA PHE A 331 23.31 1.35 2.70
C PHE A 331 23.98 2.21 1.63
N ASP A 332 24.38 1.55 0.54
CA ASP A 332 24.84 2.15 -0.70
C ASP A 332 24.12 1.49 -1.86
N ASN A 333 23.16 2.17 -2.50
CA ASN A 333 22.36 1.58 -3.55
C ASN A 333 23.17 1.33 -4.83
N TYR A 334 23.61 0.09 -5.05
CA TYR A 334 24.32 -0.29 -6.27
C TYR A 334 23.43 -0.34 -7.51
N ALA A 335 22.10 -0.31 -7.38
CA ALA A 335 21.19 -0.14 -8.51
C ALA A 335 21.23 1.28 -9.13
N THR A 336 22.25 2.08 -8.80
CA THR A 336 22.63 3.34 -9.42
C THR A 336 23.76 3.21 -10.46
N LYS A 337 24.37 2.02 -10.56
CA LYS A 337 25.56 1.76 -11.38
C LYS A 337 25.21 0.81 -12.53
N GLY A 338 26.20 0.54 -13.39
CA GLY A 338 26.12 -0.50 -14.43
C GLY A 338 24.87 -0.42 -15.29
N ALA A 339 24.23 -1.57 -15.53
CA ALA A 339 23.02 -1.67 -16.35
C ALA A 339 21.79 -0.98 -15.71
N ASN A 340 21.84 -0.67 -14.41
CA ASN A 340 20.73 -0.08 -13.67
C ASN A 340 20.79 1.45 -13.56
N ALA A 341 21.89 2.08 -13.99
CA ALA A 341 22.14 3.52 -13.77
C ALA A 341 21.00 4.44 -14.22
N ALA A 342 20.34 4.11 -15.34
CA ALA A 342 19.22 4.88 -15.88
C ALA A 342 17.84 4.25 -15.63
N ARG A 343 17.77 3.10 -14.92
CA ARG A 343 16.54 2.31 -14.83
C ARG A 343 15.47 2.95 -13.96
N PHE A 344 15.88 3.46 -12.79
CA PHE A 344 14.95 3.82 -11.73
C PHE A 344 14.65 5.32 -11.64
N GLY A 345 15.46 6.16 -12.30
CA GLY A 345 15.38 7.61 -12.19
C GLY A 345 15.49 8.07 -10.74
N TRP A 346 16.54 7.62 -10.04
CA TRP A 346 16.79 7.97 -8.64
C TRP A 346 16.89 9.49 -8.47
N ARG A 347 16.30 10.01 -7.37
CA ARG A 347 16.33 11.42 -7.02
C ARG A 347 16.78 11.57 -5.57
N GLY A 348 17.66 12.54 -5.31
CA GLY A 348 18.23 12.75 -3.98
C GLY A 348 19.31 11.73 -3.63
N SER A 349 19.46 11.45 -2.33
CA SER A 349 20.50 10.53 -1.84
C SER A 349 20.19 9.07 -2.20
N THR A 350 21.21 8.37 -2.70
CA THR A 350 21.16 6.93 -3.00
C THR A 350 22.04 6.11 -2.06
N THR A 351 22.62 6.77 -1.07
CA THR A 351 23.26 6.17 0.10
C THR A 351 22.59 6.76 1.33
N GLY A 352 22.69 6.07 2.46
CA GLY A 352 22.05 6.54 3.67
C GLY A 352 22.08 5.52 4.78
N LYS A 353 21.23 5.73 5.77
CA LYS A 353 21.05 4.90 6.95
C LYS A 353 19.57 4.83 7.28
N SER A 354 19.12 3.73 7.89
CA SER A 354 17.71 3.50 8.30
C SER A 354 16.77 3.05 7.17
N MET A 355 15.69 2.37 7.56
CA MET A 355 14.59 1.99 6.67
C MET A 355 13.85 3.21 6.14
N ASN A 356 13.74 4.29 6.90
CA ASN A 356 13.08 5.52 6.44
C ASN A 356 13.80 6.19 5.27
N GLU A 357 15.13 6.29 5.30
CA GLU A 357 15.89 6.86 4.18
C GLU A 357 15.87 5.96 2.95
N PHE A 358 15.94 4.63 3.15
CA PHE A 358 15.73 3.66 2.06
C PHE A 358 14.34 3.82 1.42
N ALA A 359 13.29 3.87 2.24
CA ALA A 359 11.92 4.09 1.79
C ALA A 359 11.77 5.43 1.07
N SER A 360 12.43 6.48 1.56
CA SER A 360 12.46 7.80 0.93
C SER A 360 13.17 7.77 -0.43
N MET A 361 14.27 7.03 -0.58
CA MET A 361 14.96 6.83 -1.85
C MET A 361 14.03 6.16 -2.87
N LEU A 362 13.30 5.11 -2.46
CA LEU A 362 12.33 4.45 -3.32
C LEU A 362 11.18 5.40 -3.71
N ALA A 363 10.53 6.02 -2.73
CA ALA A 363 9.35 6.85 -2.92
C ALA A 363 9.60 8.10 -3.78
N ASN A 364 10.83 8.61 -3.81
CA ASN A 364 11.19 9.78 -4.62
C ASN A 364 11.68 9.43 -6.03
N SER A 365 11.83 8.15 -6.37
CA SER A 365 12.28 7.71 -7.70
C SER A 365 11.21 7.94 -8.79
N GLU A 366 11.63 8.09 -10.05
CA GLU A 366 10.68 8.11 -11.17
C GLU A 366 9.92 6.78 -11.31
N GLN A 367 10.62 5.67 -11.02
CA GLN A 367 10.05 4.34 -11.14
C GLN A 367 8.92 4.11 -10.12
N PHE A 368 8.94 4.75 -8.95
CA PHE A 368 7.83 4.73 -8.00
C PHE A 368 6.52 5.25 -8.63
N ASN A 369 6.58 6.41 -9.26
CA ASN A 369 5.42 7.01 -9.92
C ASN A 369 4.90 6.12 -11.07
N ARG A 370 5.80 5.52 -11.86
CA ARG A 370 5.41 4.55 -12.90
C ARG A 370 4.73 3.33 -12.30
N CYS A 371 5.28 2.79 -11.21
CA CYS A 371 4.71 1.63 -10.56
C CYS A 371 3.32 1.91 -9.97
N MET A 372 3.10 3.07 -9.35
CA MET A 372 1.77 3.48 -8.88
C MET A 372 0.76 3.54 -10.03
N ALA A 373 1.14 4.13 -11.18
CA ALA A 373 0.29 4.14 -12.37
C ALA A 373 0.00 2.72 -12.90
N THR A 374 1.00 1.83 -12.92
CA THR A 374 0.84 0.41 -13.31
C THR A 374 -0.09 -0.35 -12.38
N HIS A 375 0.02 -0.16 -11.06
CA HIS A 375 -0.87 -0.78 -10.09
C HIS A 375 -2.32 -0.33 -10.26
N VAL A 376 -2.54 0.98 -10.44
CA VAL A 376 -3.88 1.52 -10.70
C VAL A 376 -4.43 0.99 -12.02
N PHE A 377 -3.63 0.95 -13.08
CA PHE A 377 -4.01 0.35 -14.36
C PHE A 377 -4.45 -1.09 -14.19
N LYS A 378 -3.65 -1.93 -13.51
CA LYS A 378 -4.03 -3.31 -13.24
C LYS A 378 -5.32 -3.45 -12.46
N THR A 379 -5.56 -2.57 -11.50
CA THR A 379 -6.76 -2.57 -10.66
C THR A 379 -8.03 -2.20 -11.41
N VAL A 380 -7.94 -1.20 -12.29
CA VAL A 380 -9.07 -0.68 -13.06
C VAL A 380 -9.36 -1.57 -14.27
N CYS A 381 -8.32 -1.95 -15.01
CA CYS A 381 -8.43 -2.61 -16.30
C CYS A 381 -8.35 -4.15 -16.18
N GLY A 382 -8.06 -4.68 -14.99
CA GLY A 382 -8.01 -6.13 -14.70
C GLY A 382 -6.80 -6.86 -15.28
N ARG A 383 -5.84 -6.14 -15.88
CA ARG A 383 -4.64 -6.70 -16.54
C ARG A 383 -3.47 -5.73 -16.45
N LEU A 384 -2.24 -6.25 -16.61
CA LEU A 384 -1.07 -5.39 -16.75
C LEU A 384 -1.15 -4.58 -18.07
N PRO A 385 -0.54 -3.38 -18.12
CA PRO A 385 -0.41 -2.66 -19.38
C PRO A 385 0.49 -3.44 -20.33
N GLU A 386 0.05 -3.58 -21.59
CA GLU A 386 0.89 -4.17 -22.65
C GLU A 386 2.10 -3.26 -22.96
N PRO A 387 3.18 -3.80 -23.54
CA PRO A 387 4.38 -3.02 -23.85
C PRO A 387 4.14 -1.75 -24.67
N GLU A 388 3.17 -1.78 -25.61
CA GLU A 388 2.79 -0.62 -26.42
C GLU A 388 2.17 0.53 -25.62
N LEU A 389 1.62 0.24 -24.43
CA LEU A 389 1.07 1.25 -23.52
C LEU A 389 2.13 1.92 -22.64
N LYS A 390 3.42 1.58 -22.81
CA LYS A 390 4.51 2.15 -22.00
C LYS A 390 4.49 3.69 -21.99
N THR A 391 4.36 4.34 -23.15
CA THR A 391 4.33 5.81 -23.24
C THR A 391 3.13 6.42 -22.51
N LEU A 392 1.99 5.71 -22.51
CA LEU A 392 0.79 6.12 -21.79
C LEU A 392 1.02 6.06 -20.27
N ILE A 393 1.55 4.94 -19.77
CA ILE A 393 1.91 4.79 -18.35
C ILE A 393 2.94 5.84 -17.92
N ASP A 394 3.95 6.11 -18.75
CA ASP A 394 4.96 7.13 -18.49
C ASP A 394 4.36 8.54 -18.41
N THR A 395 3.32 8.81 -19.20
CA THR A 395 2.58 10.07 -19.14
C THR A 395 1.77 10.17 -17.85
N TYR A 396 1.09 9.11 -17.44
CA TYR A 396 0.40 9.11 -16.15
C TYR A 396 1.35 9.25 -14.96
N ALA A 397 2.51 8.61 -15.01
CA ALA A 397 3.54 8.73 -13.99
C ALA A 397 4.05 10.17 -13.86
N ARG A 398 4.31 10.86 -14.98
CA ARG A 398 4.74 12.27 -14.98
C ARG A 398 3.64 13.21 -14.46
N ASP A 399 2.42 13.04 -14.92
CA ASP A 399 1.30 13.88 -14.48
C ASP A 399 0.99 13.66 -12.98
N PHE A 400 1.17 12.43 -12.51
CA PHE A 400 1.07 12.08 -11.10
C PHE A 400 2.19 12.72 -10.28
N ASP A 401 3.43 12.69 -10.77
CA ASP A 401 4.58 13.32 -10.13
C ASP A 401 4.44 14.84 -10.00
N GLN A 402 3.80 15.48 -10.99
CA GLN A 402 3.51 16.92 -11.01
C GLN A 402 2.32 17.33 -10.14
N ASN A 403 1.49 16.37 -9.72
CA ASN A 403 0.44 16.64 -8.75
C ASN A 403 1.08 16.82 -7.37
N GLU A 404 0.89 17.99 -6.74
CA GLU A 404 1.51 18.34 -5.46
C GLU A 404 1.31 17.28 -4.37
N LYS A 405 0.14 16.61 -4.38
CA LYS A 405 -0.20 15.56 -3.42
C LYS A 405 0.01 14.16 -3.95
N ARG A 406 0.41 13.92 -5.21
CA ARG A 406 0.51 12.55 -5.78
C ARG A 406 -0.65 11.64 -5.34
N ASP A 407 -1.88 12.17 -5.46
CA ASP A 407 -3.08 11.51 -4.95
C ASP A 407 -3.47 10.34 -5.85
N LEU A 408 -3.43 9.11 -5.32
CA LEU A 408 -3.74 7.90 -6.09
C LEU A 408 -5.15 7.93 -6.70
N ARG A 409 -6.11 8.63 -6.08
CA ARG A 409 -7.47 8.80 -6.64
C ARG A 409 -7.43 9.49 -8.00
N VAL A 410 -6.51 10.42 -8.22
CA VAL A 410 -6.34 11.11 -9.50
C VAL A 410 -5.84 10.16 -10.61
N LEU A 411 -5.03 9.15 -10.27
CA LEU A 411 -4.67 8.08 -11.21
C LEU A 411 -5.90 7.24 -11.56
N PHE A 412 -6.72 6.85 -10.57
CA PHE A 412 -7.97 6.14 -10.81
C PHE A 412 -8.91 6.95 -11.71
N GLU A 413 -9.06 8.25 -11.45
CA GLU A 413 -9.86 9.17 -12.27
C GLU A 413 -9.45 9.15 -13.74
N ARG A 414 -8.14 9.23 -13.99
CA ARG A 414 -7.58 9.35 -15.33
C ARG A 414 -7.56 8.04 -16.09
N ILE A 415 -7.24 6.94 -15.41
CA ILE A 415 -7.08 5.62 -16.03
C ILE A 415 -8.44 4.98 -16.31
N ALA A 416 -9.46 5.18 -15.44
CA ALA A 416 -10.79 4.62 -15.68
C ALA A 416 -11.48 5.15 -16.94
N LEU A 417 -11.08 6.33 -17.43
CA LEU A 417 -11.62 6.90 -18.66
C LEU A 417 -11.01 6.31 -19.94
N ARG A 418 -10.04 5.40 -19.82
CA ARG A 418 -9.36 4.80 -20.96
C ARG A 418 -10.19 3.73 -21.65
N PRO A 419 -10.31 3.77 -23.00
CA PRO A 419 -10.99 2.72 -23.77
C PRO A 419 -10.47 1.32 -23.46
N GLU A 420 -9.15 1.21 -23.21
CA GLU A 420 -8.43 -0.02 -22.88
C GLU A 420 -8.91 -0.70 -21.59
N CYS A 421 -9.63 0.03 -20.73
CA CYS A 421 -10.05 -0.39 -19.40
C CYS A 421 -11.57 -0.59 -19.28
N THR A 422 -12.32 -0.19 -20.30
CA THR A 422 -13.77 -0.13 -20.23
C THR A 422 -14.49 -0.96 -21.29
N GLY A 423 -13.74 -1.74 -22.09
CA GLY A 423 -14.30 -2.64 -23.09
C GLY A 423 -14.84 -1.96 -24.34
N ASP A 424 -14.58 -0.66 -24.53
CA ASP A 424 -15.01 0.11 -25.71
C ASP A 424 -14.01 0.03 -26.87
N GLY A 425 -13.13 -0.99 -26.88
CA GLY A 425 -12.10 -1.18 -27.91
C GLY A 425 -12.61 -1.48 -29.32
N ASN A 426 -13.92 -1.39 -29.56
CA ASN A 426 -14.57 -1.46 -30.86
C ASN A 426 -15.52 -0.25 -31.02
N GLN A 427 -14.97 0.93 -31.34
CA GLN A 427 -15.69 2.00 -32.05
C GLN A 427 -14.78 2.62 -33.09
#